data_AF-A0AAJ0U8J8-F1
#
_entry.id   AF-A0AAJ0U8J8-F1
#
_cell.length_a   1.000
_cell.length_b   1.000
_cell.length_c   1.000
_cell.angle_alpha   90.00
_cell.angle_beta   90.00
_cell.angle_gamma   90.00
#
_symmetry.space_group_name_H-M   'P 1'
#
loop_
_entity.id
_entity.type
_entity.pdbx_description
1 polymer ?
#
loop_
_entity_poly.entity_id
_entity_poly.type
_entity_poly.pdbx_seq_one_letter_code
_entity_poly.pdbx_strand_id
1 'polypeptide(L)'
;MRPILLLILIFAAVLLIQTVGRDTSALDTRLATMEARLERLSRQIEQLEKGNPPSAPSTTAPAPEREAQPAVASNTGDAVAWRLGARVDGEPLRVAARSLDRARDRVELLLEIKTPLDDATAWPRQQGQPAPVSVVVQDSSGSVIAEMPMTLLRGSSQEPGSYLHLGAQLPEQVGARASLIAIR
;
A
#
# COMPACT_ATOMS: atom_id res chain seq x y z
N MET A 1 30.30 -18.35 52.77
CA MET A 1 29.24 -17.97 51.81
C MET A 1 29.84 -17.26 50.58
N ARG A 2 30.41 -17.99 49.60
CA ARG A 2 30.96 -17.40 48.35
C ARG A 2 30.74 -18.17 47.03
N PRO A 3 30.46 -19.50 46.96
CA PRO A 3 30.35 -20.16 45.65
C PRO A 3 29.03 -19.87 44.91
N ILE A 4 27.93 -19.68 45.64
CA ILE A 4 26.59 -19.44 45.06
C ILE A 4 26.55 -18.14 44.25
N LEU A 5 27.18 -17.08 44.74
CA LEU A 5 27.17 -15.75 44.11
C LEU A 5 27.96 -15.74 42.79
N LEU A 6 29.03 -16.54 42.71
CA LEU A 6 29.82 -16.71 41.49
C LEU A 6 29.05 -17.51 40.42
N LEU A 7 28.28 -18.53 40.83
CA LEU A 7 27.45 -19.33 39.93
C LEU A 7 26.28 -18.51 39.35
N ILE A 8 25.64 -17.65 40.15
CA ILE A 8 24.62 -16.70 39.67
C ILE A 8 25.20 -15.72 38.64
N LEU A 9 26.41 -15.21 38.87
CA LEU A 9 27.05 -14.25 37.98
C LEU A 9 27.44 -14.88 36.63
N ILE A 10 27.92 -16.13 36.63
CA ILE A 10 28.13 -16.92 35.40
C ILE A 10 26.81 -17.14 34.67
N PHE A 11 25.74 -17.54 35.37
CA PHE A 11 24.44 -17.82 34.74
C PHE A 11 23.85 -16.55 34.11
N ALA A 12 23.97 -15.40 34.77
CA ALA A 12 23.56 -14.10 34.22
C ALA A 12 24.36 -13.71 32.97
N ALA A 13 25.69 -13.93 32.97
CA ALA A 13 26.53 -13.67 31.80
C ALA A 13 26.17 -14.57 30.60
N VAL A 14 25.92 -15.86 30.84
CA VAL A 14 25.49 -16.81 29.80
C VAL A 14 24.11 -16.42 29.23
N LEU A 15 23.16 -16.00 30.07
CA LEU A 15 21.86 -15.52 29.63
C LEU A 15 21.99 -14.28 28.74
N LEU A 16 22.83 -13.33 29.13
CA LEU A 16 23.04 -12.07 28.41
C LEU A 16 23.69 -12.30 27.03
N ILE A 17 24.62 -13.26 26.94
CA ILE A 17 25.22 -13.69 25.67
C ILE A 17 24.18 -14.36 24.76
N GLN A 18 23.30 -15.22 25.30
CA GLN A 18 22.25 -15.89 24.51
C GLN A 18 21.15 -14.95 24.01
N THR A 19 20.88 -13.84 24.71
CA THR A 19 19.96 -12.81 24.20
C THR A 19 20.59 -12.02 23.06
N VAL A 20 21.83 -11.52 23.22
CA VAL A 20 22.49 -10.68 22.21
C VAL A 20 22.77 -11.44 20.91
N GLY A 21 23.12 -12.73 20.98
CA GLY A 21 23.38 -13.56 19.81
C GLY A 21 22.16 -13.89 18.93
N ARG A 22 20.93 -13.64 19.40
CA ARG A 22 19.71 -13.79 18.57
C ARG A 22 19.42 -12.56 17.71
N ASP A 23 19.70 -11.37 18.23
CA ASP A 23 19.42 -10.12 17.53
C ASP A 23 20.37 -9.91 16.33
N THR A 24 21.62 -10.35 16.43
CA THR A 24 22.58 -10.28 15.31
C THR A 24 22.10 -11.10 14.11
N SER A 25 21.68 -12.36 14.28
CA SER A 25 21.18 -13.17 13.16
C SER A 25 19.92 -12.60 12.50
N ALA A 26 19.07 -11.89 13.25
CA ALA A 26 17.92 -11.18 12.69
C ALA A 26 18.33 -9.94 11.88
N LEU A 27 19.41 -9.25 12.30
CA LEU A 27 20.01 -8.14 11.56
C LEU A 27 20.73 -8.63 10.29
N ASP A 28 21.54 -9.70 10.37
CA ASP A 28 22.21 -10.32 9.23
C ASP A 28 21.21 -10.78 8.16
N THR A 29 20.11 -11.42 8.59
CA THR A 29 19.02 -11.83 7.68
C THR A 29 18.38 -10.63 6.98
N ARG A 30 18.16 -9.51 7.68
CA ARG A 30 17.64 -8.27 7.10
C ARG A 30 18.64 -7.62 6.15
N LEU A 31 19.93 -7.64 6.49
CA LEU A 31 21.01 -7.06 5.69
C LEU A 31 21.15 -7.82 4.35
N ALA A 32 21.26 -9.15 4.39
CA ALA A 32 21.25 -9.99 3.20
C ALA A 32 19.98 -9.81 2.34
N THR A 33 18.81 -9.63 2.97
CA THR A 33 17.55 -9.34 2.26
C THR A 33 17.58 -7.97 1.56
N MET A 34 18.22 -6.96 2.18
CA MET A 34 18.39 -5.64 1.57
C MET A 34 19.44 -5.66 0.44
N GLU A 35 20.55 -6.38 0.60
CA GLU A 35 21.57 -6.57 -0.44
C GLU A 35 20.99 -7.26 -1.69
N ALA A 36 20.24 -8.37 -1.50
CA ALA A 36 19.57 -9.05 -2.61
C ALA A 36 18.53 -8.16 -3.33
N ARG A 37 17.91 -7.22 -2.60
CA ARG A 37 17.00 -6.22 -3.18
C ARG A 37 17.75 -5.14 -3.95
N LEU A 38 18.90 -4.68 -3.47
CA LEU A 38 19.77 -3.72 -4.14
C LEU A 38 20.34 -4.30 -5.44
N GLU A 39 20.82 -5.55 -5.44
CA GLU A 39 21.26 -6.23 -6.66
C GLU A 39 20.14 -6.32 -7.71
N ARG A 40 18.93 -6.70 -7.29
CA ARG A 40 17.78 -6.81 -8.21
C ARG A 40 17.44 -5.45 -8.84
N LEU A 41 17.47 -4.36 -8.06
CA LEU A 41 17.25 -3.00 -8.56
C LEU A 41 18.37 -2.56 -9.50
N SER A 42 19.63 -2.85 -9.18
CA SER A 42 20.78 -2.51 -10.02
C SER A 42 20.70 -3.18 -11.40
N ARG A 43 20.42 -4.49 -11.46
CA ARG A 43 20.23 -5.21 -12.74
C ARG A 43 19.03 -4.67 -13.53
N GLN A 44 17.98 -4.22 -12.85
CA GLN A 44 16.78 -3.66 -13.48
C GLN A 44 17.06 -2.28 -14.11
N ILE A 45 17.93 -1.46 -13.50
CA ILE A 45 18.43 -0.21 -14.09
C ILE A 45 19.31 -0.51 -15.32
N GLU A 46 20.24 -1.45 -15.22
CA GLU A 46 21.13 -1.81 -16.33
C GLU A 46 20.36 -2.36 -17.54
N GLN A 47 19.25 -3.08 -17.31
CA GLN A 47 18.34 -3.55 -18.37
C GLN A 47 17.55 -2.39 -19.02
N LEU A 48 17.15 -1.37 -18.25
CA LEU A 48 16.51 -0.18 -18.80
C LEU A 48 17.49 0.67 -19.63
N GLU A 49 18.74 0.77 -19.18
CA GLU A 49 19.80 1.51 -19.86
C GLU A 49 20.23 0.82 -21.18
N LYS A 50 20.39 -0.50 -21.17
CA LYS A 50 20.68 -1.30 -22.39
C LYS A 50 19.50 -1.39 -23.37
N GLY A 51 18.29 -1.01 -22.95
CA GLY A 51 17.07 -1.10 -23.76
C GLY A 51 16.83 0.07 -24.72
N ASN A 52 17.63 1.15 -24.67
CA ASN A 52 17.34 2.39 -25.40
C ASN A 52 18.49 2.84 -26.33
N PRO A 53 18.54 2.38 -27.59
CA PRO A 53 19.48 2.91 -28.58
C PRO A 53 19.12 4.35 -28.98
N PRO A 54 20.09 5.26 -29.18
CA PRO A 54 19.82 6.66 -29.49
C PRO A 54 19.45 6.85 -30.97
N SER A 55 18.48 7.71 -31.24
CA SER A 55 18.25 8.30 -32.56
C SER A 55 17.65 9.70 -32.45
N ALA A 56 18.45 10.69 -32.84
CA ALA A 56 18.16 12.11 -32.99
C ALA A 56 19.05 12.64 -34.13
N PRO A 57 18.85 13.86 -34.69
CA PRO A 57 17.93 14.95 -34.34
C PRO A 57 16.91 15.22 -35.51
N SER A 58 16.14 16.32 -35.66
CA SER A 58 16.20 17.67 -35.06
C SER A 58 14.84 18.41 -35.07
N THR A 59 14.77 19.47 -34.27
CA THR A 59 14.02 20.74 -34.52
C THR A 59 12.50 20.70 -34.76
N THR A 60 11.71 20.98 -33.72
CA THR A 60 10.87 22.20 -33.57
C THR A 60 10.24 22.22 -32.16
N ALA A 61 10.24 23.38 -31.49
CA ALA A 61 9.65 23.64 -30.17
C ALA A 61 8.37 24.53 -30.33
N PRO A 62 7.52 24.77 -29.30
CA PRO A 62 7.66 24.43 -27.87
C PRO A 62 6.43 23.80 -27.15
N ALA A 63 6.71 23.17 -26.00
CA ALA A 63 6.00 23.06 -24.69
C ALA A 63 4.46 23.25 -24.51
N PRO A 64 3.81 22.76 -23.41
CA PRO A 64 4.37 22.14 -22.20
C PRO A 64 3.66 20.81 -21.77
N GLU A 65 3.89 20.39 -20.52
CA GLU A 65 3.06 19.47 -19.71
C GLU A 65 2.82 18.02 -20.19
N ARG A 66 3.70 17.13 -19.72
CA ARG A 66 3.25 15.87 -19.10
C ARG A 66 4.06 15.60 -17.85
N GLU A 67 3.46 15.89 -16.69
CA GLU A 67 4.02 15.51 -15.40
C GLU A 67 4.28 14.01 -15.32
N ALA A 68 5.30 13.65 -14.55
CA ALA A 68 5.70 12.27 -14.34
C ALA A 68 4.51 11.41 -13.87
N GLN A 69 4.13 10.42 -14.68
CA GLN A 69 3.31 9.31 -14.19
C GLN A 69 4.15 8.50 -13.19
N PRO A 70 3.78 8.43 -11.89
CA PRO A 70 4.36 7.44 -11.02
C PRO A 70 3.80 6.09 -11.46
N ALA A 71 4.66 5.23 -12.01
CA ALA A 71 4.35 3.84 -12.26
C ALA A 71 4.14 3.11 -10.93
N VAL A 72 2.94 3.18 -10.37
CA VAL A 72 2.57 2.40 -9.19
C VAL A 72 2.58 0.94 -9.61
N ALA A 73 3.49 0.17 -9.02
CA ALA A 73 3.70 -1.23 -9.37
C ALA A 73 2.43 -2.05 -9.11
N SER A 74 1.71 -2.39 -10.18
CA SER A 74 0.72 -3.46 -10.17
C SER A 74 1.42 -4.77 -9.82
N ASN A 75 1.25 -5.25 -8.59
CA ASN A 75 1.62 -6.62 -8.21
C ASN A 75 0.63 -7.59 -8.89
N THR A 76 0.85 -7.81 -10.18
CA THR A 76 -0.01 -8.63 -11.04
C THR A 76 0.30 -10.12 -10.84
N GLY A 77 -0.24 -10.68 -9.76
CA GLY A 77 -0.55 -12.10 -9.66
C GLY A 77 -2.04 -12.20 -9.34
N ASP A 78 -2.84 -12.74 -10.27
CA ASP A 78 -4.30 -12.87 -10.14
C ASP A 78 -5.03 -11.50 -10.03
N ALA A 79 -5.09 -10.79 -11.16
CA ALA A 79 -5.51 -9.40 -11.24
C ALA A 79 -7.03 -9.20 -11.12
N VAL A 80 -7.48 -8.66 -9.98
CA VAL A 80 -8.83 -8.13 -9.82
C VAL A 80 -8.94 -6.80 -10.57
N ALA A 81 -9.98 -6.64 -11.39
CA ALA A 81 -10.28 -5.39 -12.07
C ALA A 81 -10.74 -4.32 -11.06
N TRP A 82 -10.44 -3.05 -11.35
CA TRP A 82 -10.86 -1.93 -10.50
C TRP A 82 -11.61 -0.89 -11.32
N ARG A 83 -12.78 -0.47 -10.83
CA ARG A 83 -13.54 0.66 -11.33
C ARG A 83 -13.68 1.68 -10.21
N LEU A 84 -13.39 2.93 -10.51
CA LEU A 84 -13.47 4.02 -9.55
C LEU A 84 -14.63 4.94 -9.96
N GLY A 85 -15.44 5.34 -8.99
CA GLY A 85 -16.51 6.31 -9.19
C GLY A 85 -15.96 7.74 -9.21
N ALA A 86 -16.68 8.65 -9.88
CA ALA A 86 -16.25 10.03 -10.07
C ALA A 86 -15.90 10.79 -8.77
N ARG A 87 -16.47 10.38 -7.61
CA ARG A 87 -16.17 10.96 -6.29
C ARG A 87 -14.74 10.69 -5.80
N VAL A 88 -14.02 9.71 -6.36
CA VAL A 88 -12.66 9.32 -5.93
C VAL A 88 -11.62 9.26 -7.07
N ASP A 89 -12.04 9.51 -8.31
CA ASP A 89 -11.20 9.40 -9.52
C ASP A 89 -11.12 10.74 -10.28
N GLY A 90 -10.76 11.80 -9.55
CA GLY A 90 -10.75 13.17 -10.06
C GLY A 90 -10.89 14.20 -8.93
N GLU A 91 -10.64 15.47 -9.21
CA GLU A 91 -10.73 16.52 -8.19
C GLU A 91 -12.10 16.52 -7.48
N PRO A 92 -12.14 16.65 -6.14
CA PRO A 92 -11.04 16.99 -5.24
C PRO A 92 -10.14 15.81 -4.76
N LEU A 93 -10.38 14.57 -5.18
CA LEU A 93 -9.78 13.35 -4.61
C LEU A 93 -9.06 12.47 -5.63
N ARG A 94 -7.79 12.16 -5.37
CA ARG A 94 -7.00 11.23 -6.19
C ARG A 94 -6.75 9.92 -5.45
N VAL A 95 -6.99 8.77 -6.10
CA VAL A 95 -6.49 7.49 -5.58
C VAL A 95 -4.97 7.45 -5.63
N ALA A 96 -4.33 7.46 -4.45
CA ALA A 96 -2.88 7.30 -4.29
C ALA A 96 -2.48 5.81 -4.23
N ALA A 97 -3.31 4.97 -3.61
CA ALA A 97 -3.14 3.52 -3.58
C ALA A 97 -4.48 2.78 -3.43
N ARG A 98 -4.55 1.54 -3.91
CA ARG A 98 -5.69 0.63 -3.75
C ARG A 98 -5.19 -0.79 -3.56
N SER A 99 -5.84 -1.58 -2.71
CA SER A 99 -5.47 -2.98 -2.48
C SER A 99 -6.65 -3.86 -2.11
N LEU A 100 -6.55 -5.14 -2.48
CA LEU A 100 -7.39 -6.22 -1.98
C LEU A 100 -6.47 -7.26 -1.36
N ASP A 101 -6.64 -7.53 -0.07
CA ASP A 101 -6.09 -8.68 0.60
C ASP A 101 -7.12 -9.82 0.55
N ARG A 102 -6.96 -10.75 -0.40
CA ARG A 102 -7.85 -11.90 -0.56
C ARG A 102 -7.79 -12.88 0.61
N ALA A 103 -6.67 -12.92 1.35
CA ALA A 103 -6.48 -13.85 2.47
C ALA A 103 -7.11 -13.32 3.77
N ARG A 104 -7.36 -12.01 3.85
CA ARG A 104 -8.05 -11.34 4.97
C ARG A 104 -9.42 -10.77 4.58
N ASP A 105 -9.91 -11.08 3.39
CA ASP A 105 -11.17 -10.54 2.82
C ASP A 105 -11.28 -9.01 2.98
N ARG A 106 -10.20 -8.25 2.69
CA ARG A 106 -10.11 -6.84 3.08
C ARG A 106 -9.73 -5.93 1.92
N VAL A 107 -10.50 -4.86 1.73
CA VAL A 107 -10.25 -3.81 0.74
C VAL A 107 -9.73 -2.56 1.43
N GLU A 108 -8.67 -1.97 0.90
CA GLU A 108 -8.18 -0.66 1.32
C GLU A 108 -8.04 0.31 0.14
N LEU A 109 -8.28 1.59 0.42
CA LEU A 109 -8.14 2.69 -0.53
C LEU A 109 -7.45 3.85 0.18
N LEU A 110 -6.36 4.36 -0.41
CA LEU A 110 -5.69 5.57 0.05
C LEU A 110 -6.03 6.70 -0.92
N LEU A 111 -6.72 7.71 -0.41
CA LEU A 111 -7.11 8.91 -1.15
C LEU A 111 -6.21 10.06 -0.75
N GLU A 112 -5.74 10.84 -1.72
CA GLU A 112 -5.06 12.11 -1.55
C GLU A 112 -6.05 13.25 -1.86
N ILE A 113 -6.13 14.24 -0.97
CA ILE A 113 -6.96 15.43 -1.17
C ILE A 113 -6.14 16.45 -1.97
N LYS A 114 -6.57 16.77 -3.19
CA LYS A 114 -5.87 17.71 -4.09
C LYS A 114 -6.35 19.14 -3.93
N THR A 115 -7.65 19.32 -3.78
CA THR A 115 -8.33 20.60 -3.55
C THR A 115 -9.30 20.45 -2.37
N PRO A 116 -9.79 21.54 -1.76
CA PRO A 116 -10.72 21.46 -0.63
C PRO A 116 -11.97 20.62 -0.98
N LEU A 117 -12.42 19.80 -0.03
CA LEU A 117 -13.59 18.93 -0.23
C LEU A 117 -14.88 19.75 -0.22
N ASP A 118 -15.64 19.73 -1.32
CA ASP A 118 -16.90 20.49 -1.47
C ASP A 118 -17.93 20.18 -0.37
N ASP A 119 -17.95 18.94 0.11
CA ASP A 119 -18.75 18.48 1.26
C ASP A 119 -17.84 17.88 2.33
N ALA A 120 -16.96 18.69 2.90
CA ALA A 120 -16.08 18.30 4.02
C ALA A 120 -16.86 17.72 5.24
N THR A 121 -18.15 18.04 5.37
CA THR A 121 -19.03 17.53 6.43
C THR A 121 -19.45 16.08 6.25
N ALA A 122 -19.63 15.60 5.01
CA ALA A 122 -19.92 14.19 4.74
C ALA A 122 -18.69 13.28 4.92
N TRP A 123 -17.48 13.83 4.96
CA TRP A 123 -16.26 13.05 5.16
C TRP A 123 -15.95 12.85 6.66
N PRO A 124 -15.59 11.62 7.07
CA PRO A 124 -15.25 11.32 8.46
C PRO A 124 -13.98 12.04 8.91
N ARG A 125 -13.99 12.48 10.17
CA ARG A 125 -12.80 13.05 10.87
C ARG A 125 -12.29 12.15 12.00
N GLN A 126 -13.00 11.08 12.32
CA GLN A 126 -12.67 10.13 13.38
C GLN A 126 -12.57 8.73 12.80
N GLN A 127 -11.56 7.98 13.23
CA GLN A 127 -11.36 6.58 12.84
C GLN A 127 -12.59 5.73 13.19
N GLY A 128 -12.93 4.79 12.30
CA GLY A 128 -14.09 3.89 12.41
C GLY A 128 -15.40 4.47 11.87
N GLN A 129 -15.49 5.79 11.64
CA GLN A 129 -16.67 6.39 11.04
C GLN A 129 -16.80 6.04 9.54
N PRO A 130 -18.02 5.88 9.01
CA PRO A 130 -18.24 5.60 7.60
C PRO A 130 -17.83 6.80 6.72
N ALA A 131 -17.31 6.50 5.53
CA ALA A 131 -17.03 7.46 4.49
C ALA A 131 -18.20 7.54 3.49
N PRO A 132 -18.36 8.64 2.73
CA PRO A 132 -19.43 8.79 1.74
C PRO A 132 -19.12 8.04 0.43
N VAL A 133 -18.52 6.86 0.55
CA VAL A 133 -18.15 5.93 -0.52
C VAL A 133 -18.33 4.48 -0.06
N SER A 134 -18.69 3.61 -0.99
CA SER A 134 -18.97 2.20 -0.79
C SER A 134 -18.10 1.35 -1.71
N VAL A 135 -17.81 0.13 -1.27
CA VAL A 135 -17.19 -0.90 -2.10
C VAL A 135 -18.27 -1.87 -2.58
N VAL A 136 -18.21 -2.20 -3.87
CA VAL A 136 -19.04 -3.20 -4.54
C VAL A 136 -18.11 -4.25 -5.12
N VAL A 137 -18.34 -5.51 -4.78
CA VAL A 137 -17.56 -6.63 -5.28
C VAL A 137 -18.42 -7.46 -6.23
N GLN A 138 -17.91 -7.73 -7.42
CA GLN A 138 -18.51 -8.63 -8.39
C GLN A 138 -17.62 -9.86 -8.61
N ASP A 139 -18.25 -11.02 -8.79
CA ASP A 139 -17.54 -12.23 -9.22
C ASP A 139 -17.36 -12.31 -10.75
N SER A 140 -16.79 -13.39 -11.25
CA SER A 140 -16.49 -13.58 -12.68
C SER A 140 -17.74 -13.69 -13.57
N SER A 141 -18.95 -13.85 -12.99
CA SER A 141 -20.21 -13.78 -13.73
C SER A 141 -20.73 -12.35 -13.91
N GLY A 142 -20.10 -11.36 -13.26
CA GLY A 142 -20.60 -9.99 -13.14
C GLY A 142 -21.67 -9.81 -12.06
N SER A 143 -22.01 -10.86 -11.32
CA SER A 143 -22.96 -10.80 -10.20
C SER A 143 -22.35 -10.05 -9.02
N VAL A 144 -23.10 -9.11 -8.42
CA VAL A 144 -22.70 -8.45 -7.16
C VAL A 144 -22.77 -9.47 -6.02
N ILE A 145 -21.63 -9.77 -5.42
CA ILE A 145 -21.50 -10.71 -4.30
C ILE A 145 -21.33 -10.02 -2.95
N ALA A 146 -20.98 -8.73 -2.93
CA ALA A 146 -20.99 -7.91 -1.73
C ALA A 146 -21.11 -6.42 -2.04
N GLU A 147 -21.75 -5.68 -1.13
CA GLU A 147 -21.80 -4.22 -1.10
C GLU A 147 -21.71 -3.76 0.36
N MET A 148 -20.87 -2.77 0.66
CA MET A 148 -20.76 -2.20 2.02
C MET A 148 -20.13 -0.79 2.00
N PRO A 149 -20.43 0.07 2.99
CA PRO A 149 -19.72 1.34 3.16
C PRO A 149 -18.24 1.11 3.50
N MET A 150 -17.37 2.01 3.04
CA MET A 150 -16.00 2.06 3.55
C MET A 150 -15.95 2.88 4.85
N THR A 151 -14.98 2.61 5.71
CA THR A 151 -14.75 3.34 6.97
C THR A 151 -13.38 3.99 7.00
N LEU A 152 -13.23 5.09 7.74
CA LEU A 152 -11.95 5.74 7.93
C LEU A 152 -11.04 4.89 8.83
N LEU A 153 -9.93 4.42 8.28
CA LEU A 153 -8.89 3.72 9.02
C LEU A 153 -7.90 4.71 9.64
N ARG A 154 -7.43 5.71 8.88
CA ARG A 154 -6.46 6.73 9.30
C ARG A 154 -6.61 8.00 8.47
N GLY A 155 -6.04 9.10 8.96
CA GLY A 155 -6.02 10.39 8.26
C GLY A 155 -7.29 11.19 8.54
N SER A 156 -7.29 11.93 9.65
CA SER A 156 -8.42 12.77 10.07
C SER A 156 -8.41 14.18 9.46
N SER A 157 -7.33 14.54 8.75
CA SER A 157 -7.18 15.85 8.11
C SER A 157 -7.89 15.88 6.76
N GLN A 158 -8.64 16.94 6.53
CA GLN A 158 -9.39 17.19 5.28
C GLN A 158 -8.75 18.32 4.43
N GLU A 159 -7.58 18.81 4.85
CA GLU A 159 -6.83 19.85 4.14
C GLU A 159 -6.17 19.30 2.85
N PRO A 160 -6.04 20.11 1.79
CA PRO A 160 -5.24 19.75 0.61
C PRO A 160 -3.82 19.25 0.96
N GLY A 161 -3.36 18.23 0.24
CA GLY A 161 -2.12 17.49 0.53
C GLY A 161 -2.25 16.44 1.65
N SER A 162 -3.39 16.35 2.33
CA SER A 162 -3.66 15.29 3.31
C SER A 162 -4.12 14.00 2.64
N TYR A 163 -4.02 12.89 3.37
CA TYR A 163 -4.45 11.58 2.92
C TYR A 163 -5.55 11.01 3.82
N LEU A 164 -6.58 10.42 3.20
CA LEU A 164 -7.62 9.63 3.86
C LEU A 164 -7.36 8.15 3.54
N HIS A 165 -7.12 7.33 4.57
CA HIS A 165 -6.99 5.89 4.43
C HIS A 165 -8.32 5.24 4.78
N LEU A 166 -9.00 4.68 3.79
CA LEU A 166 -10.28 4.00 3.92
C LEU A 166 -10.11 2.49 3.83
N GLY A 167 -11.03 1.76 4.45
CA GLY A 167 -11.13 0.32 4.24
C GLY A 167 -12.49 -0.27 4.54
N ALA A 168 -12.69 -1.47 4.01
CA ALA A 168 -13.88 -2.29 4.22
C ALA A 168 -13.44 -3.75 4.48
N GLN A 169 -14.09 -4.37 5.45
CA GLN A 169 -13.96 -5.81 5.70
C GLN A 169 -15.08 -6.50 4.93
N LEU A 170 -14.71 -7.25 3.88
CA LEU A 170 -15.67 -8.03 3.10
C LEU A 170 -16.17 -9.23 3.94
N PRO A 171 -17.37 -9.74 3.64
CA PRO A 171 -17.81 -11.04 4.13
C PRO A 171 -16.83 -12.16 3.75
N GLU A 172 -16.84 -13.25 4.52
CA GLU A 172 -15.94 -14.37 4.34
C GLU A 172 -15.96 -14.92 2.90
N GLN A 173 -14.79 -15.21 2.34
CA GLN A 173 -14.57 -15.81 1.01
C GLN A 173 -14.96 -14.92 -0.18
N VAL A 174 -15.42 -13.68 0.04
CA VAL A 174 -15.77 -12.73 -1.03
C VAL A 174 -14.52 -12.26 -1.77
N GLY A 175 -13.42 -11.99 -1.06
CA GLY A 175 -12.15 -11.55 -1.64
C GLY A 175 -11.52 -12.62 -2.52
N ALA A 176 -11.68 -13.90 -2.18
CA ALA A 176 -11.25 -15.03 -3.02
C ALA A 176 -12.05 -15.14 -4.34
N ARG A 177 -13.31 -14.69 -4.35
CA ARG A 177 -14.23 -14.72 -5.50
C ARG A 177 -14.26 -13.42 -6.32
N ALA A 178 -13.64 -12.35 -5.84
CA ALA A 178 -13.66 -11.04 -6.46
C ALA A 178 -12.96 -11.06 -7.84
N SER A 179 -13.70 -10.73 -8.90
CA SER A 179 -13.13 -10.46 -10.24
C SER A 179 -13.06 -8.96 -10.54
N LEU A 180 -13.98 -8.17 -9.96
CA LEU A 180 -14.05 -6.73 -10.09
C LEU A 180 -14.40 -6.11 -8.73
N ILE A 181 -13.69 -5.04 -8.39
CA ILE A 181 -14.04 -4.10 -7.32
C ILE A 181 -14.43 -2.77 -7.94
N ALA A 182 -15.63 -2.28 -7.60
CA ALA A 182 -16.08 -0.93 -7.91
C ALA A 182 -16.20 -0.10 -6.64
N ILE A 183 -15.66 1.13 -6.66
CA ILE A 183 -15.89 2.14 -5.62
C ILE A 183 -16.94 3.12 -6.12
N ARG A 184 -18.00 3.40 -5.34
CA ARG A 184 -19.06 4.37 -5.67
C ARG A 184 -19.45 5.23 -4.48
#